data_AF-A0A4D5RL75-F1
#
_entry.id   AF-A0A4D5RL75-F1
#
_cell.length_a   1.000
_cell.length_b   1.000
_cell.length_c   1.000
_cell.angle_alpha   90.00
_cell.angle_beta   90.00
_cell.angle_gamma   90.00
#
_symmetry.space_group_name_H-M   'P 1'
#
loop_
_entity.id
_entity.type
_entity.pdbx_description
1 polymer ?
#
loop_
_entity_poly.entity_id
_entity_poly.type
_entity_poly.pdbx_seq_one_letter_code
_entity_poly.pdbx_strand_id
1 'polypeptide(L)'
;MPSFLRRLWLALCDARAPSLFTPGGTPLLQLLSSGVCPPGDVARGFACQLSLFCSLLAHLLPTLHDTEFYESQTVGDPMPFSLDQLVEVSGQLRTLCLGLLELCFPETRTSFSERQSQLVSELWKPMFKAAVALVRQLYARDSRRSFCPEGHWVSPRANQICPERVPDWNLQVPRLASCGSVASRKQLEEEGPPLATSELRSVALLQEMPFVVPFPVRVRVLQSLIAQDKSENMRELSNFLLGPQIHLVVRRDYLYEDALEKLSGELNLKLKLRVQLVNAAGLEEAGVDGGGLMREFLGELMRTAFDPNRGLFRCTHDRRLYPNPAVSQLPDYGPLQAARQYTFVGRMLAKALYEGMLVELPLAHFFLAKLVSPGRGDLDLHHLASLEPLVYRNLLFLKGYPGDVAELGLDFTVLSSQLGHSTLEELKPGGASIPVTAANRIEYMHLMADHLLNAKLRQQCLAFRQGLEELLPPHWLRLFAPHELQVLISGAQSPVDLEDLRQHTHYEGGYTADHPVVRAFWKVLEGFDERQRRLLLKFVTSCSRPPLLGFKDLEPQFCIQSAGAEPGRLPTASTCMNLLKLPEIPDESMLRDKLLYAIESGAGFELS
;
A
#
# COMPACT_ATOMS: atom_id res chain seq x y z
N MET A 1 21.97 25.99 12.88
CA MET A 1 20.58 25.46 12.82
C MET A 1 20.40 24.16 13.61
N PRO A 2 21.20 23.08 13.42
CA PRO A 2 21.00 21.81 14.13
C PRO A 2 21.04 21.92 15.66
N SER A 3 21.98 22.70 16.21
CA SER A 3 22.09 22.97 17.65
C SER A 3 20.89 23.70 18.26
N PHE A 4 20.16 24.47 17.44
CA PHE A 4 18.96 25.19 17.90
C PHE A 4 17.78 24.22 18.00
N LEU A 5 17.58 23.37 17.00
CA LEU A 5 16.56 22.31 17.01
C LEU A 5 16.72 21.38 18.23
N ARG A 6 17.95 20.95 18.52
CA ARG A 6 18.23 20.11 19.70
C ARG A 6 17.89 20.81 21.01
N ARG A 7 18.28 22.08 21.16
CA ARG A 7 17.96 22.88 22.36
C ARG A 7 16.46 23.13 22.50
N LEU A 8 15.77 23.39 21.39
CA LEU A 8 14.33 23.58 21.37
C LEU A 8 13.58 22.31 21.80
N TRP A 9 14.02 21.15 21.33
CA TRP A 9 13.47 19.86 21.77
C TRP A 9 13.67 19.60 23.27
N LEU A 10 14.87 19.85 23.79
CA LEU A 10 15.15 19.72 25.23
C LEU A 10 14.27 20.66 26.06
N ALA A 11 14.10 21.92 25.62
CA ALA A 11 13.21 22.88 26.28
C ALA A 11 11.75 22.41 26.29
N LEU A 12 11.27 21.79 25.20
CA LEU A 12 9.94 21.19 25.16
C LEU A 12 9.81 20.00 26.13
N CYS A 13 10.84 19.16 26.23
CA CYS A 13 10.89 18.04 27.18
C CYS A 13 10.91 18.51 28.64
N ASP A 14 11.50 19.68 28.91
CA ASP A 14 11.61 20.26 30.26
C ASP A 14 10.42 21.13 30.66
N ALA A 15 9.53 21.49 29.73
CA ALA A 15 8.38 22.31 30.04
C ALA A 15 7.40 21.58 30.99
N ARG A 16 7.04 22.24 32.11
CA ARG A 16 6.15 21.70 33.16
C ARG A 16 4.93 22.61 33.36
N ALA A 17 3.77 22.00 33.59
CA ALA A 17 2.60 22.70 34.13
C ALA A 17 2.59 22.61 35.66
N PRO A 18 2.12 23.67 36.36
CA PRO A 18 1.89 23.59 37.80
C PRO A 18 0.90 22.46 38.12
N SER A 19 1.21 21.65 39.14
CA SER A 19 0.41 20.50 39.54
C SER A 19 0.29 20.46 41.05
N LEU A 20 -0.91 20.16 41.55
CA LEU A 20 -1.17 19.99 42.98
C LEU A 20 -0.62 18.66 43.52
N PHE A 21 -0.42 17.67 42.64
CA PHE A 21 -0.07 16.30 43.01
C PHE A 21 1.38 15.92 42.75
N THR A 22 2.12 16.71 41.95
CA THR A 22 3.52 16.44 41.60
C THR A 22 4.41 17.61 42.00
N PRO A 23 5.30 17.45 43.01
CA PRO A 23 6.29 18.47 43.36
C PRO A 23 7.19 18.74 42.14
N GLY A 24 7.27 19.99 41.70
CA GLY A 24 8.01 20.39 40.48
C GLY A 24 7.18 20.44 39.20
N GLY A 25 5.87 20.13 39.27
CA GLY A 25 4.94 20.21 38.14
C GLY A 25 4.94 18.98 37.24
N THR A 26 3.91 18.86 36.41
CA THR A 26 3.74 17.72 35.48
C THR A 26 4.27 18.10 34.09
N PRO A 27 5.04 17.23 33.39
CA PRO A 27 5.49 17.49 32.02
C PRO A 27 4.34 17.81 31.06
N LEU A 28 4.43 18.93 30.35
CA LEU A 28 3.39 19.35 29.40
C LEU A 28 3.21 18.34 28.27
N LEU A 29 4.32 17.80 27.77
CA LEU A 29 4.32 16.77 26.73
C LEU A 29 3.54 15.52 27.18
N GLN A 30 3.68 15.12 28.45
CA GLN A 30 2.95 13.99 29.03
C GLN A 30 1.45 14.28 29.17
N LEU A 31 1.09 15.46 29.69
CA LEU A 31 -0.32 15.89 29.82
C LEU A 31 -1.02 15.90 28.45
N LEU A 32 -0.43 16.57 27.46
CA LEU A 32 -1.00 16.65 26.12
C LEU A 32 -1.04 15.29 25.44
N SER A 33 -0.02 14.44 25.63
CA SER A 33 -0.03 13.07 25.11
C SER A 33 -1.15 12.22 25.72
N SER A 34 -1.54 12.50 26.97
CA SER A 34 -2.69 11.84 27.62
C SER A 34 -4.06 12.45 27.26
N GLY A 35 -4.11 13.40 26.32
CA GLY A 35 -5.36 14.06 25.93
C GLY A 35 -5.91 15.03 26.98
N VAL A 36 -5.06 15.51 27.90
CA VAL A 36 -5.44 16.41 28.99
C VAL A 36 -5.02 17.84 28.66
N CYS A 37 -5.97 18.77 28.74
CA CYS A 37 -5.71 20.20 28.54
C CYS A 37 -4.89 20.76 29.72
N PRO A 38 -3.73 21.39 29.49
CA PRO A 38 -2.94 22.01 30.56
C PRO A 38 -3.67 23.18 31.23
N PRO A 39 -3.44 23.44 32.52
CA PRO A 39 -4.00 24.60 33.21
C PRO A 39 -3.30 25.91 32.81
N GLY A 40 -4.07 27.01 32.73
CA GLY A 40 -3.57 28.36 32.45
C GLY A 40 -3.13 28.61 31.00
N ASP A 41 -2.39 29.71 30.76
CA ASP A 41 -1.94 30.12 29.42
C ASP A 41 -0.65 29.41 28.96
N VAL A 42 -0.13 28.48 29.77
CA VAL A 42 1.13 27.75 29.49
C VAL A 42 1.04 26.93 28.20
N ALA A 43 -0.16 26.46 27.86
CA ALA A 43 -0.45 25.75 26.63
C ALA A 43 -0.08 26.54 25.36
N ARG A 44 -0.27 27.86 25.36
CA ARG A 44 -0.03 28.71 24.18
C ARG A 44 1.45 28.80 23.85
N GLY A 45 2.29 29.05 24.85
CA GLY A 45 3.74 29.10 24.69
C GLY A 45 4.31 27.77 24.20
N PHE A 46 3.87 26.67 24.81
CA PHE A 46 4.29 25.33 24.41
C PHE A 46 3.90 25.00 22.96
N ALA A 47 2.67 25.32 22.56
CA ALA A 47 2.20 25.03 21.21
C ALA A 47 2.98 25.78 20.12
N CYS A 48 3.33 27.04 20.36
CA CYS A 48 4.16 27.81 19.45
C CYS A 48 5.56 27.20 19.32
N GLN A 49 6.20 26.84 20.43
CA GLN A 49 7.53 26.23 20.44
C GLN A 49 7.54 24.86 19.75
N LEU A 50 6.53 24.04 20.01
CA LEU A 50 6.39 22.73 19.38
C LEU A 50 6.13 22.86 17.88
N SER A 51 5.21 23.75 17.48
CA SER A 51 4.91 23.96 16.06
C SER A 51 6.13 24.48 15.30
N LEU A 52 6.92 25.37 15.92
CA LEU A 52 8.20 25.82 15.40
C LEU A 52 9.20 24.66 15.26
N PHE A 53 9.37 23.84 16.30
CA PHE A 53 10.23 22.66 16.26
C PHE A 53 9.86 21.71 15.12
N CYS A 54 8.58 21.32 15.07
CA CYS A 54 8.07 20.39 14.07
C CYS A 54 8.25 20.94 12.65
N SER A 55 7.96 22.23 12.43
CA SER A 55 8.10 22.86 11.12
C SER A 55 9.55 22.96 10.69
N LEU A 56 10.46 23.40 11.57
CA LEU A 56 11.88 23.52 11.27
C LEU A 56 12.52 22.16 10.95
N LEU A 57 12.20 21.12 11.72
CA LEU A 57 12.72 19.78 11.44
C LEU A 57 12.10 19.20 10.15
N ALA A 58 10.80 19.41 9.91
CA ALA A 58 10.14 18.98 8.67
C ALA A 58 10.65 19.71 7.41
N HIS A 59 11.19 20.92 7.56
CA HIS A 59 11.90 21.62 6.47
C HIS A 59 13.34 21.13 6.29
N LEU A 60 14.00 20.71 7.37
CA LEU A 60 15.35 20.18 7.31
C LEU A 60 15.38 18.78 6.67
N LEU A 61 14.45 17.89 7.04
CA LEU A 61 14.47 16.49 6.62
C LEU A 61 14.63 16.31 5.10
N PRO A 62 13.84 16.95 4.22
CA PRO A 62 13.99 16.78 2.77
C PRO A 62 15.37 17.19 2.21
N THR A 63 16.12 18.02 2.93
CA THR A 63 17.46 18.46 2.51
C THR A 63 18.57 17.46 2.88
N LEU A 64 18.28 16.53 3.81
CA LEU A 64 19.21 15.54 4.32
C LEU A 64 19.20 14.29 3.45
N HIS A 65 20.35 13.85 2.99
CA HIS A 65 20.44 12.53 2.35
C HIS A 65 20.59 11.40 3.35
N ASP A 66 20.58 10.17 2.83
CA ASP A 66 20.66 8.97 3.63
C ASP A 66 21.91 8.94 4.48
N THR A 67 23.09 9.19 3.93
CA THR A 67 24.31 9.15 4.77
C THR A 67 24.31 10.25 5.84
N GLU A 68 23.89 11.48 5.53
CA GLU A 68 23.70 12.55 6.54
C GLU A 68 22.68 12.21 7.62
N PHE A 69 21.65 11.43 7.30
CA PHE A 69 20.59 11.05 8.25
C PHE A 69 20.95 9.81 9.08
N TYR A 70 21.48 8.77 8.44
CA TYR A 70 21.73 7.46 9.06
C TYR A 70 23.14 7.33 9.65
N GLU A 71 24.12 8.09 9.18
CA GLU A 71 25.53 7.98 9.59
C GLU A 71 26.02 9.16 10.44
N SER A 72 25.13 10.11 10.75
CA SER A 72 25.42 11.25 11.64
C SER A 72 25.68 10.77 13.07
N GLN A 73 26.86 11.06 13.61
CA GLN A 73 27.30 10.60 14.95
C GLN A 73 27.86 11.73 15.82
N THR A 74 28.10 12.94 15.29
CA THR A 74 28.87 13.98 15.99
C THR A 74 28.18 15.33 16.10
N VAL A 75 28.63 16.14 17.07
CA VAL A 75 28.14 17.51 17.30
C VAL A 75 28.66 18.42 16.20
N GLY A 76 27.80 18.79 15.24
CA GLY A 76 28.16 19.59 14.07
C GLY A 76 27.55 19.06 12.78
N ASP A 77 27.10 17.81 12.81
CA ASP A 77 26.45 17.16 11.67
C ASP A 77 25.14 17.88 11.28
N PRO A 78 24.77 17.82 9.98
CA PRO A 78 23.56 18.47 9.50
C PRO A 78 22.28 17.87 10.12
N MET A 79 22.31 16.60 10.55
CA MET A 79 21.24 15.97 11.31
C MET A 79 21.37 16.27 12.81
N PRO A 80 20.38 16.91 13.47
CA PRO A 80 20.50 17.36 14.86
C PRO A 80 20.42 16.26 15.93
N PHE A 81 20.00 15.05 15.56
CA PHE A 81 19.70 13.94 16.47
C PHE A 81 20.36 12.66 15.96
N SER A 82 20.86 11.82 16.87
CA SER A 82 21.23 10.43 16.53
C SER A 82 19.98 9.61 16.19
N LEU A 83 20.16 8.43 15.58
CA LEU A 83 19.03 7.53 15.29
C LEU A 83 18.26 7.15 16.57
N ASP A 84 18.95 6.83 17.66
CA ASP A 84 18.30 6.52 18.95
C ASP A 84 17.47 7.70 19.48
N GLN A 85 18.02 8.91 19.40
CA GLN A 85 17.29 10.13 19.78
C GLN A 85 16.09 10.37 18.87
N LEU A 86 16.18 10.04 17.58
CA LEU A 86 15.04 10.13 16.67
C LEU A 86 13.96 9.11 16.96
N VAL A 87 14.33 7.90 17.39
CA VAL A 87 13.36 6.91 17.87
C VAL A 87 12.59 7.49 19.07
N GLU A 88 13.28 8.09 20.04
CA GLU A 88 12.63 8.76 21.17
C GLU A 88 11.73 9.93 20.75
N VAL A 89 12.26 10.84 19.92
CA VAL A 89 11.53 12.03 19.41
C VAL A 89 10.27 11.60 18.66
N SER A 90 10.40 10.68 17.72
CA SER A 90 9.27 10.19 16.92
C SER A 90 8.24 9.45 17.76
N GLY A 91 8.67 8.65 18.74
CA GLY A 91 7.80 7.98 19.69
C GLY A 91 6.96 8.96 20.51
N GLN A 92 7.60 10.00 21.05
CA GLN A 92 6.94 11.06 21.83
C GLN A 92 5.99 11.91 20.98
N LEU A 93 6.41 12.31 19.77
CA LEU A 93 5.56 13.05 18.84
C LEU A 93 4.34 12.24 18.41
N ARG A 94 4.51 10.94 18.15
CA ARG A 94 3.38 10.05 17.83
C ARG A 94 2.38 9.99 18.98
N THR A 95 2.83 9.76 20.21
CA THR A 95 1.92 9.73 21.39
C THR A 95 1.26 11.08 21.63
N LEU A 96 1.98 12.17 21.37
CA LEU A 96 1.45 13.52 21.45
C LEU A 96 0.34 13.72 20.41
N CYS A 97 0.56 13.37 19.15
CA CYS A 97 -0.46 13.51 18.11
C CYS A 97 -1.75 12.76 18.47
N LEU A 98 -1.66 11.58 19.09
CA LEU A 98 -2.84 10.84 19.57
C LEU A 98 -3.59 11.60 20.68
N GLY A 99 -2.88 12.16 21.66
CA GLY A 99 -3.51 12.98 22.70
C GLY A 99 -4.09 14.30 22.17
N LEU A 100 -3.42 14.94 21.20
CA LEU A 100 -3.95 16.12 20.52
C LEU A 100 -5.21 15.81 19.71
N LEU A 101 -5.29 14.62 19.12
CA LEU A 101 -6.49 14.16 18.44
C LEU A 101 -7.67 14.06 19.41
N GLU A 102 -7.46 13.51 20.61
CA GLU A 102 -8.49 13.47 21.67
C GLU A 102 -8.93 14.87 22.11
N LEU A 103 -8.00 15.82 22.20
CA LEU A 103 -8.30 17.22 22.50
C LEU A 103 -9.05 17.94 21.37
N CYS A 104 -8.80 17.57 20.11
CA CYS A 104 -9.57 18.06 18.96
C CYS A 104 -10.99 17.49 18.91
N PHE A 105 -11.22 16.32 19.51
CA PHE A 105 -12.49 15.60 19.51
C PHE A 105 -12.88 15.14 20.93
N PRO A 106 -13.28 16.02 21.86
CA PRO A 106 -13.60 15.64 23.25
C PRO A 106 -14.86 14.75 23.34
N GLU A 107 -14.87 13.78 24.26
CA GLU A 107 -15.93 12.75 24.38
C GLU A 107 -17.30 13.32 24.74
N THR A 108 -17.32 14.33 25.60
CA THR A 108 -18.54 14.97 26.08
C THR A 108 -18.92 16.17 25.23
N ARG A 109 -19.92 16.01 24.35
CA ARG A 109 -20.55 17.12 23.59
C ARG A 109 -21.13 18.21 24.52
N THR A 110 -21.44 17.89 25.77
CA THR A 110 -21.99 18.80 26.79
C THR A 110 -20.99 19.83 27.35
N SER A 111 -19.69 19.67 27.07
CA SER A 111 -18.63 20.56 27.58
C SER A 111 -18.12 21.60 26.59
N PHE A 112 -18.65 21.62 25.34
CA PHE A 112 -18.17 22.47 24.25
C PHE A 112 -18.50 23.96 24.47
N SER A 113 -17.76 24.60 25.38
CA SER A 113 -17.75 26.05 25.57
C SER A 113 -17.13 26.73 24.36
N GLU A 114 -17.55 27.97 24.02
CA GLU A 114 -16.89 28.79 23.00
C GLU A 114 -15.36 28.85 23.19
N ARG A 115 -14.90 28.89 24.45
CA ARG A 115 -13.48 28.87 24.80
C ARG A 115 -12.78 27.58 24.36
N GLN A 116 -13.43 26.42 24.47
CA GLN A 116 -12.87 25.15 24.00
C GLN A 116 -12.81 25.10 22.48
N SER A 117 -13.84 25.60 21.79
CA SER A 117 -13.86 25.70 20.33
C SER A 117 -12.72 26.59 19.80
N GLN A 118 -12.48 27.73 20.46
CA GLN A 118 -11.36 28.62 20.17
C GLN A 118 -10.01 27.92 20.38
N LEU A 119 -9.82 27.22 21.52
CA LEU A 119 -8.59 26.45 21.76
C LEU A 119 -8.36 25.36 20.71
N VAL A 120 -9.41 24.64 20.31
CA VAL A 120 -9.30 23.63 19.25
C VAL A 120 -8.87 24.26 17.93
N SER A 121 -9.50 25.37 17.54
CA SER A 121 -9.25 26.03 16.25
C SER A 121 -7.89 26.73 16.19
N GLU A 122 -7.55 27.52 17.20
CA GLU A 122 -6.36 28.39 17.21
C GLU A 122 -5.11 27.68 17.71
N LEU A 123 -5.25 26.63 18.52
CA LEU A 123 -4.13 26.02 19.23
C LEU A 123 -3.91 24.55 18.84
N TRP A 124 -4.91 23.70 19.07
CA TRP A 124 -4.73 22.25 18.95
C TRP A 124 -4.65 21.79 17.49
N LYS A 125 -5.53 22.28 16.61
CA LYS A 125 -5.51 21.91 15.19
C LYS A 125 -4.20 22.32 14.49
N PRO A 126 -3.69 23.56 14.60
CA PRO A 126 -2.40 23.93 13.99
C PRO A 126 -1.24 23.10 14.54
N MET A 127 -1.19 22.90 15.85
CA MET A 127 -0.14 22.14 16.52
C MET A 127 -0.14 20.67 16.10
N PHE A 128 -1.32 20.04 16.04
CA PHE A 128 -1.50 18.69 15.52
C PHE A 128 -1.04 18.59 14.07
N LYS A 129 -1.44 19.52 13.19
CA LYS A 129 -1.02 19.54 11.78
C LYS A 129 0.50 19.60 11.64
N ALA A 130 1.17 20.47 12.40
CA ALA A 130 2.63 20.58 12.38
C ALA A 130 3.31 19.28 12.87
N ALA A 131 2.85 18.73 13.99
CA ALA A 131 3.41 17.49 14.54
C ALA A 131 3.18 16.28 13.61
N VAL A 132 1.96 16.10 13.09
CA VAL A 132 1.63 15.03 12.13
C VAL A 132 2.45 15.12 10.85
N ALA A 133 2.66 16.33 10.32
CA ALA A 133 3.49 16.52 9.13
C ALA A 133 4.92 15.99 9.34
N LEU A 134 5.53 16.30 10.50
CA LEU A 134 6.85 15.79 10.86
C LEU A 134 6.83 14.26 11.07
N VAL A 135 5.87 13.73 11.83
CA VAL A 135 5.74 12.29 12.09
C VAL A 135 5.57 11.51 10.78
N ARG A 136 4.78 12.00 9.83
CA ARG A 136 4.62 11.41 8.49
C ARG A 136 5.94 11.37 7.71
N GLN A 137 6.73 12.44 7.74
CA GLN A 137 8.02 12.46 7.04
C GLN A 137 9.02 11.47 7.66
N LEU A 138 9.04 11.39 9.00
CA LEU A 138 9.89 10.42 9.71
C LEU A 138 9.44 8.98 9.41
N TYR A 139 8.14 8.71 9.41
CA TYR A 139 7.58 7.40 9.02
C TYR A 139 7.90 7.07 7.56
N ALA A 140 7.74 8.02 6.63
CA ALA A 140 8.05 7.78 5.21
C ALA A 140 9.53 7.42 5.01
N ARG A 141 10.44 8.06 5.76
CA ARG A 141 11.87 7.71 5.76
C ARG A 141 12.12 6.31 6.33
N ASP A 142 11.55 6.02 7.50
CA ASP A 142 11.68 4.72 8.16
C ASP A 142 11.12 3.57 7.31
N SER A 143 9.96 3.79 6.67
CA SER A 143 9.33 2.83 5.76
C SER A 143 10.18 2.50 4.53
N ARG A 144 11.10 3.40 4.14
CA ARG A 144 12.01 3.17 3.01
C ARG A 144 13.30 2.50 3.48
N ARG A 145 13.86 2.94 4.61
CA ARG A 145 15.02 2.36 5.27
C ARG A 145 14.84 2.48 6.78
N SER A 146 14.60 1.35 7.42
CA SER A 146 14.27 1.27 8.84
C SER A 146 15.41 1.76 9.73
N PHE A 147 15.08 2.63 10.69
CA PHE A 147 15.92 3.01 11.83
C PHE A 147 15.18 2.85 13.16
N CYS A 148 13.85 2.72 13.13
CA CYS A 148 13.04 2.42 14.30
C CYS A 148 12.95 0.90 14.54
N PRO A 149 12.78 0.45 15.80
CA PRO A 149 12.53 -0.95 16.11
C PRO A 149 11.16 -1.41 15.59
N GLU A 150 10.98 -2.72 15.46
CA GLU A 150 9.72 -3.32 15.02
C GLU A 150 8.55 -2.90 15.95
N GLY A 151 7.41 -2.55 15.36
CA GLY A 151 6.23 -2.10 16.10
C GLY A 151 6.31 -0.66 16.64
N HIS A 152 7.42 0.07 16.43
CA HIS A 152 7.60 1.44 16.95
C HIS A 152 6.48 2.41 16.60
N TRP A 153 5.95 2.33 15.37
CA TRP A 153 4.92 3.25 14.91
C TRP A 153 3.52 2.88 15.38
N VAL A 154 3.28 1.59 15.66
CA VAL A 154 1.96 1.08 16.05
C VAL A 154 1.66 1.44 17.51
N SER A 155 0.49 2.02 17.78
CA SER A 155 0.09 2.40 19.13
C SER A 155 -1.06 1.53 19.63
N PRO A 156 -0.99 0.99 20.86
CA PRO A 156 -2.10 0.22 21.44
C PRO A 156 -3.38 1.04 21.60
N ARG A 157 -3.28 2.38 21.73
CA ARG A 157 -4.46 3.28 21.75
C ARG A 157 -5.21 3.30 20.42
N ALA A 158 -4.53 2.97 19.32
CA ALA A 158 -5.12 2.89 17.99
C ALA A 158 -5.77 1.52 17.69
N ASN A 159 -5.58 0.51 18.55
CA ASN A 159 -6.17 -0.82 18.37
C ASN A 159 -7.70 -0.84 18.63
N GLN A 160 -8.26 0.24 19.14
CA GLN A 160 -9.69 0.35 19.46
C GLN A 160 -10.56 0.67 18.24
N ILE A 161 -9.96 0.86 17.04
CA ILE A 161 -10.72 1.06 15.82
C ILE A 161 -11.48 -0.23 15.50
N CYS A 162 -12.82 -0.15 15.47
CA CYS A 162 -13.68 -1.22 14.98
C CYS A 162 -13.81 -1.10 13.45
N PRO A 163 -13.19 -1.99 12.65
CA PRO A 163 -13.18 -1.88 11.20
C PRO A 163 -14.57 -1.79 10.57
N GLU A 164 -15.53 -2.52 11.14
CA GLU A 164 -16.90 -2.65 10.63
C GLU A 164 -17.75 -1.40 10.88
N ARG A 165 -17.28 -0.48 11.73
CA ARG A 165 -17.98 0.77 12.08
C ARG A 165 -17.33 2.00 11.46
N VAL A 166 -16.27 1.84 10.67
CA VAL A 166 -15.63 3.00 10.06
C VAL A 166 -16.47 3.41 8.85
N PRO A 167 -17.10 4.60 8.85
CA PRO A 167 -17.89 5.06 7.71
C PRO A 167 -16.97 5.34 6.53
N ASP A 168 -17.43 5.20 5.28
CA ASP A 168 -16.62 5.63 4.13
C ASP A 168 -16.39 7.15 4.16
N TRP A 169 -15.20 7.56 4.58
CA TRP A 169 -14.83 8.96 4.79
C TRP A 169 -14.40 9.65 3.51
N ASN A 170 -15.22 9.54 2.46
CA ASN A 170 -15.09 10.33 1.24
C ASN A 170 -14.97 11.85 1.55
N LEU A 171 -14.91 12.68 0.52
CA LEU A 171 -14.89 14.16 0.61
C LEU A 171 -15.92 14.78 1.59
N GLN A 172 -16.91 14.01 2.03
CA GLN A 172 -17.94 14.33 3.01
C GLN A 172 -17.45 14.50 4.46
N VAL A 173 -16.32 13.90 4.87
CA VAL A 173 -15.78 14.09 6.24
C VAL A 173 -14.52 14.96 6.22
N PRO A 174 -14.60 16.24 6.65
CA PRO A 174 -13.43 17.12 6.70
C PRO A 174 -12.32 16.57 7.59
N ARG A 175 -11.07 16.74 7.13
CA ARG A 175 -9.89 16.47 7.97
C ARG A 175 -9.96 17.32 9.24
N LEU A 176 -9.99 16.66 10.41
CA LEU A 176 -10.18 17.32 11.70
C LEU A 176 -11.45 18.18 11.75
N ALA A 177 -12.59 17.59 11.38
CA ALA A 177 -13.91 18.20 11.53
C ALA A 177 -14.09 18.81 12.94
N SER A 178 -14.78 19.95 13.06
CA SER A 178 -15.08 20.49 14.37
C SER A 178 -16.19 19.67 15.02
N CYS A 179 -15.95 19.12 16.22
CA CYS A 179 -17.06 18.75 17.09
C CYS A 179 -17.90 20.01 17.39
N GLY A 180 -19.22 19.87 17.49
CA GLY A 180 -20.10 20.90 18.04
C GLY A 180 -20.91 21.74 17.06
N SER A 181 -20.88 21.50 15.74
CA SER A 181 -21.89 22.10 14.86
C SER A 181 -23.22 21.41 15.10
N VAL A 182 -24.23 22.15 15.58
CA VAL A 182 -25.61 21.65 15.66
C VAL A 182 -26.11 21.51 14.23
N ALA A 183 -26.27 20.27 13.76
CA ALA A 183 -26.87 20.02 12.46
C ALA A 183 -28.30 20.57 12.45
N SER A 184 -28.62 21.36 11.44
CA SER A 184 -30.01 21.82 11.24
C SER A 184 -30.92 20.62 10.97
N ARG A 185 -32.22 20.78 11.24
CA ARG A 185 -33.20 19.71 10.96
C ARG A 185 -33.18 19.23 9.51
N LYS A 186 -32.97 20.14 8.55
CA LYS A 186 -32.81 19.78 7.13
C LYS A 186 -31.57 18.92 6.87
N GLN A 187 -30.44 19.25 7.49
CA GLN A 187 -29.22 18.44 7.37
C GLN A 187 -29.38 17.04 7.97
N LEU A 188 -30.11 16.90 9.09
CA LEU A 188 -30.41 15.59 9.67
C LEU A 188 -31.35 14.75 8.79
N GLU A 189 -32.28 15.40 8.08
CA GLU A 189 -33.21 14.76 7.14
C GLU A 189 -32.50 14.34 5.83
N GLU A 190 -31.50 15.09 5.38
CA GLU A 190 -30.75 14.83 4.13
C GLU A 190 -29.51 13.93 4.31
N GLU A 191 -28.73 14.13 5.38
CA GLU A 191 -27.41 13.49 5.58
C GLU A 191 -27.42 12.43 6.70
N GLY A 192 -28.54 12.27 7.42
CA GLY A 192 -28.68 11.34 8.54
C GLY A 192 -28.04 11.84 9.84
N PRO A 193 -27.96 10.97 10.88
CA PRO A 193 -27.39 11.36 12.17
C PRO A 193 -25.88 11.64 12.07
N PRO A 194 -25.36 12.68 12.76
CA PRO A 194 -23.94 12.99 12.73
C PRO A 194 -23.12 11.90 13.42
N LEU A 195 -21.96 11.59 12.82
CA LEU A 195 -21.01 10.61 13.35
C LEU A 195 -20.71 10.82 14.84
N ALA A 196 -20.57 9.71 15.56
CA ALA A 196 -20.12 9.71 16.94
C ALA A 196 -18.69 10.24 17.04
N THR A 197 -18.32 10.80 18.20
CA THR A 197 -16.96 11.31 18.44
C THR A 197 -15.90 10.22 18.22
N SER A 198 -16.18 8.98 18.60
CA SER A 198 -15.29 7.83 18.37
C SER A 198 -15.08 7.52 16.89
N GLU A 199 -16.12 7.65 16.08
CA GLU A 199 -16.06 7.45 14.61
C GLU A 199 -15.25 8.58 13.97
N LEU A 200 -15.51 9.84 14.35
CA LEU A 200 -14.75 11.00 13.88
C LEU A 200 -13.26 10.89 14.23
N ARG A 201 -12.92 10.44 15.44
CA ARG A 201 -11.54 10.18 15.85
C ARG A 201 -10.90 9.09 15.01
N SER A 202 -11.61 7.98 14.77
CA SER A 202 -11.12 6.85 13.98
C SER A 202 -10.82 7.26 12.54
N VAL A 203 -11.77 7.98 11.92
CA VAL A 203 -11.61 8.55 10.57
C VAL A 203 -10.42 9.52 10.52
N ALA A 204 -10.34 10.46 11.47
CA ALA A 204 -9.25 11.43 11.50
C ALA A 204 -7.89 10.75 11.70
N LEU A 205 -7.81 9.70 12.52
CA LEU A 205 -6.60 8.91 12.71
C LEU A 205 -6.18 8.18 11.42
N LEU A 206 -7.12 7.53 10.72
CA LEU A 206 -6.87 6.83 9.46
C LEU A 206 -6.51 7.79 8.31
N GLN A 207 -7.07 9.00 8.30
CA GLN A 207 -6.70 10.04 7.34
C GLN A 207 -5.32 10.64 7.65
N GLU A 208 -5.03 10.88 8.93
CA GLU A 208 -3.85 11.66 9.33
C GLU A 208 -2.60 10.84 9.60
N MET A 209 -2.73 9.69 10.26
CA MET A 209 -1.61 8.81 10.62
C MET A 209 -2.01 7.33 10.58
N PRO A 210 -2.39 6.79 9.42
CA PRO A 210 -2.87 5.41 9.31
C PRO A 210 -1.84 4.38 9.80
N PHE A 211 -0.54 4.66 9.64
CA PHE A 211 0.56 3.80 10.09
C PHE A 211 0.62 3.58 11.61
N VAL A 212 -0.08 4.39 12.40
CA VAL A 212 -0.20 4.18 13.86
C VAL A 212 -1.19 3.05 14.18
N VAL A 213 -2.09 2.75 13.23
CA VAL A 213 -3.02 1.62 13.29
C VAL A 213 -2.32 0.38 12.73
N PRO A 214 -2.38 -0.78 13.41
CA PRO A 214 -1.78 -2.01 12.93
C PRO A 214 -2.19 -2.35 11.50
N PHE A 215 -1.24 -2.81 10.69
CA PHE A 215 -1.50 -3.18 9.30
C PHE A 215 -2.67 -4.16 9.12
N PRO A 216 -2.79 -5.26 9.92
CA PRO A 216 -3.95 -6.16 9.83
C PRO A 216 -5.30 -5.46 10.07
N VAL A 217 -5.36 -4.48 10.97
CA VAL A 217 -6.59 -3.73 11.27
C VAL A 217 -6.97 -2.85 10.07
N ARG A 218 -5.99 -2.19 9.44
CA ARG A 218 -6.24 -1.38 8.23
C ARG A 218 -6.68 -2.21 7.04
N VAL A 219 -6.19 -3.44 6.90
CA VAL A 219 -6.68 -4.36 5.86
C VAL A 219 -8.15 -4.72 6.10
N ARG A 220 -8.56 -4.99 7.34
CA ARG A 220 -9.99 -5.20 7.65
C ARG A 220 -10.84 -3.97 7.40
N VAL A 221 -10.32 -2.77 7.67
CA VAL A 221 -11.02 -1.51 7.34
C VAL A 221 -11.26 -1.44 5.83
N LEU A 222 -10.22 -1.69 5.01
CA LEU A 222 -10.37 -1.74 3.55
C LEU A 222 -11.41 -2.80 3.11
N GLN A 223 -11.34 -4.01 3.66
CA GLN A 223 -12.31 -5.08 3.35
C GLN A 223 -13.74 -4.68 3.71
N SER A 224 -13.94 -4.02 4.86
CA SER A 224 -15.25 -3.51 5.27
C SER A 224 -15.77 -2.42 4.33
N LEU A 225 -14.92 -1.49 3.91
CA LEU A 225 -15.26 -0.44 2.95
C LEU A 225 -15.66 -1.02 1.59
N ILE A 226 -14.90 -2.01 1.11
CA ILE A 226 -15.22 -2.74 -0.12
C ILE A 226 -16.55 -3.50 0.03
N ALA A 227 -16.79 -4.17 1.16
CA ALA A 227 -18.03 -4.90 1.39
C ALA A 227 -19.25 -3.97 1.43
N GLN A 228 -19.11 -2.79 2.06
CA GLN A 228 -20.15 -1.77 2.07
C GLN A 228 -20.42 -1.26 0.64
N ASP A 229 -19.38 -0.91 -0.12
CA ASP A 229 -19.51 -0.45 -1.51
C ASP A 229 -20.11 -1.53 -2.42
N LYS A 230 -19.75 -2.80 -2.26
CA LYS A 230 -20.41 -3.93 -2.94
C LYS A 230 -21.89 -4.01 -2.61
N SER A 231 -22.24 -3.88 -1.33
CA SER A 231 -23.64 -3.90 -0.90
C SER A 231 -24.43 -2.76 -1.55
N GLU A 232 -23.85 -1.57 -1.62
CA GLU A 232 -24.45 -0.36 -2.19
C GLU A 232 -24.76 -0.49 -3.67
N ASN A 233 -23.80 -1.02 -4.44
CA ASN A 233 -23.98 -1.26 -5.87
C ASN A 233 -24.93 -2.46 -6.17
N MET A 234 -25.28 -3.26 -5.16
CA MET A 234 -26.13 -4.45 -5.27
C MET A 234 -27.53 -4.27 -4.62
N ARG A 235 -27.82 -3.10 -4.04
CA ARG A 235 -28.98 -2.85 -3.17
C ARG A 235 -30.36 -3.04 -3.82
N GLU A 236 -30.48 -2.99 -5.15
CA GLU A 236 -31.78 -3.03 -5.81
C GLU A 236 -32.29 -4.43 -6.22
N LEU A 237 -31.43 -5.46 -6.31
CA LEU A 237 -31.80 -6.76 -6.94
C LEU A 237 -31.19 -8.02 -6.29
N SER A 238 -30.47 -7.89 -5.18
CA SER A 238 -29.76 -9.01 -4.52
C SER A 238 -30.68 -10.05 -3.86
N ASN A 239 -31.87 -9.65 -3.39
CA ASN A 239 -32.83 -10.55 -2.72
C ASN A 239 -33.35 -11.71 -3.60
N PHE A 240 -33.13 -11.67 -4.92
CA PHE A 240 -33.60 -12.69 -5.87
C PHE A 240 -32.48 -13.32 -6.72
N LEU A 241 -31.19 -13.16 -6.36
CA LEU A 241 -30.04 -13.61 -7.17
C LEU A 241 -30.00 -13.00 -8.59
N LEU A 242 -30.73 -11.90 -8.82
CA LEU A 242 -30.96 -11.23 -10.11
C LEU A 242 -30.23 -9.88 -10.20
N GLY A 243 -29.16 -9.69 -9.42
CA GLY A 243 -28.35 -8.47 -9.48
C GLY A 243 -27.67 -8.30 -10.84
N PRO A 244 -27.43 -7.05 -11.29
CA PRO A 244 -26.77 -6.78 -12.57
C PRO A 244 -25.35 -7.36 -12.58
N GLN A 245 -25.01 -8.07 -13.65
CA GLN A 245 -23.76 -8.81 -13.82
C GLN A 245 -23.15 -8.50 -15.18
N ILE A 246 -21.82 -8.44 -15.23
CA ILE A 246 -21.08 -8.27 -16.47
C ILE A 246 -20.79 -9.66 -17.02
N HIS A 247 -21.40 -10.01 -18.15
CA HIS A 247 -21.07 -11.23 -18.88
C HIS A 247 -19.95 -10.95 -19.88
N LEU A 248 -18.85 -11.66 -19.74
CA LEU A 248 -17.66 -11.49 -20.57
C LEU A 248 -17.31 -12.82 -21.23
N VAL A 249 -17.43 -12.87 -22.55
CA VAL A 249 -16.96 -13.99 -23.37
C VAL A 249 -15.57 -13.66 -23.91
N VAL A 250 -14.58 -14.53 -23.75
CA VAL A 250 -13.18 -14.26 -24.13
C VAL A 250 -12.57 -15.48 -24.81
N ARG A 251 -11.83 -15.26 -25.90
CA ARG A 251 -11.05 -16.32 -26.55
C ARG A 251 -9.74 -16.56 -25.79
N ARG A 252 -9.41 -17.82 -25.50
CA ARG A 252 -8.21 -18.20 -24.74
C ARG A 252 -6.93 -17.57 -25.30
N ASP A 253 -6.75 -17.66 -26.62
CA ASP A 253 -5.54 -17.17 -27.31
C ASP A 253 -5.47 -15.64 -27.47
N TYR A 254 -6.59 -14.94 -27.28
CA TYR A 254 -6.71 -13.48 -27.44
C TYR A 254 -7.24 -12.81 -26.18
N LEU A 255 -6.89 -13.38 -25.02
CA LEU A 255 -7.49 -13.03 -23.73
C LEU A 255 -7.35 -11.54 -23.41
N TYR A 256 -6.18 -10.98 -23.66
CA TYR A 256 -5.90 -9.58 -23.35
C TYR A 256 -6.65 -8.64 -24.30
N GLU A 257 -6.62 -8.91 -25.61
CA GLU A 257 -7.22 -8.08 -26.64
C GLU A 257 -8.75 -8.04 -26.50
N ASP A 258 -9.38 -9.19 -26.31
CA ASP A 258 -10.82 -9.31 -26.10
C ASP A 258 -11.24 -8.61 -24.79
N ALA A 259 -10.44 -8.75 -23.72
CA ALA A 259 -10.70 -8.08 -22.45
C ALA A 259 -10.58 -6.56 -22.57
N LEU A 260 -9.53 -6.07 -23.23
CA LEU A 260 -9.33 -4.64 -23.47
C LEU A 260 -10.51 -4.07 -24.28
N GLU A 261 -10.92 -4.73 -25.35
CA GLU A 261 -12.02 -4.26 -26.18
C GLU A 261 -13.34 -4.18 -25.39
N LYS A 262 -13.67 -5.24 -24.64
CA LYS A 262 -14.97 -5.39 -23.97
C LYS A 262 -15.07 -4.66 -22.63
N LEU A 263 -13.96 -4.52 -21.91
CA LEU A 263 -13.96 -3.97 -20.54
C LEU A 263 -13.38 -2.56 -20.42
N SER A 264 -12.76 -1.99 -21.47
CA SER A 264 -12.21 -0.63 -21.42
C SER A 264 -13.25 0.49 -21.51
N GLY A 265 -14.52 0.17 -21.82
CA GLY A 265 -15.62 1.14 -21.87
C GLY A 265 -16.09 1.64 -20.51
N GLU A 266 -17.20 2.38 -20.47
CA GLU A 266 -17.81 2.98 -19.25
C GLU A 266 -18.57 1.95 -18.38
N LEU A 267 -18.11 0.69 -18.35
CA LEU A 267 -18.73 -0.36 -17.55
C LEU A 267 -18.45 -0.15 -16.05
N ASN A 268 -19.49 -0.32 -15.24
CA ASN A 268 -19.37 -0.35 -13.78
C ASN A 268 -18.74 -1.68 -13.33
N LEU A 269 -17.42 -1.73 -13.27
CA LEU A 269 -16.65 -2.92 -12.85
C LEU A 269 -16.80 -3.26 -11.36
N LYS A 270 -17.55 -2.48 -10.58
CA LYS A 270 -17.95 -2.87 -9.20
C LYS A 270 -18.96 -4.02 -9.22
N LEU A 271 -19.66 -4.21 -10.33
CA LEU A 271 -20.58 -5.34 -10.52
C LEU A 271 -19.84 -6.68 -10.60
N LYS A 272 -20.54 -7.77 -10.30
CA LYS A 272 -20.00 -9.13 -10.41
C LYS A 272 -19.68 -9.44 -11.88
N LEU A 273 -18.45 -9.89 -12.13
CA LEU A 273 -17.96 -10.28 -13.44
C LEU A 273 -18.12 -11.80 -13.61
N ARG A 274 -18.81 -12.20 -14.68
CA ARG A 274 -18.97 -13.59 -15.11
C ARG A 274 -18.19 -13.81 -16.39
N VAL A 275 -17.24 -14.75 -16.36
CA VAL A 275 -16.34 -14.99 -17.48
C VAL A 275 -16.65 -16.33 -18.13
N GLN A 276 -16.72 -16.33 -19.46
CA GLN A 276 -16.82 -17.52 -20.30
C GLN A 276 -15.61 -17.56 -21.23
N LEU A 277 -14.86 -18.66 -21.19
CA LEU A 277 -13.70 -18.87 -22.06
C LEU A 277 -14.10 -19.70 -23.28
N VAL A 278 -13.57 -19.32 -24.43
CA VAL A 278 -13.81 -19.98 -25.72
C VAL A 278 -12.47 -20.45 -26.28
N ASN A 279 -12.41 -21.72 -26.66
CA ASN A 279 -11.21 -22.32 -27.22
C ASN A 279 -10.98 -21.92 -28.70
N ALA A 280 -9.86 -22.35 -29.28
CA ALA A 280 -9.53 -22.08 -30.68
C ALA A 280 -10.57 -22.59 -31.69
N ALA A 281 -11.37 -23.61 -31.33
CA ALA A 281 -12.44 -24.14 -32.17
C ALA A 281 -13.77 -23.36 -32.06
N GLY A 282 -13.80 -22.28 -31.25
CA GLY A 282 -15.01 -21.50 -31.02
C GLY A 282 -16.01 -22.17 -30.08
N LEU A 283 -15.61 -23.24 -29.40
CA LEU A 283 -16.45 -23.97 -28.45
C LEU A 283 -16.24 -23.42 -27.05
N GLU A 284 -17.33 -23.34 -26.29
CA GLU A 284 -17.30 -22.96 -24.88
C GLU A 284 -16.48 -23.97 -24.08
N GLU A 285 -15.51 -23.48 -23.31
CA GLU A 285 -14.76 -24.32 -22.38
C GLU A 285 -15.67 -24.74 -21.22
N ALA A 286 -15.61 -26.01 -20.85
CA ALA A 286 -16.39 -26.54 -19.74
C ALA A 286 -15.91 -25.91 -18.42
N GLY A 287 -16.77 -25.12 -17.78
CA GLY A 287 -16.47 -24.52 -16.48
C GLY A 287 -17.74 -23.99 -15.82
N VAL A 288 -17.96 -24.34 -14.56
CA VAL A 288 -19.07 -23.83 -13.76
C VAL A 288 -18.65 -22.49 -13.15
N ASP A 289 -19.41 -21.44 -13.42
CA ASP A 289 -19.14 -20.07 -12.99
C ASP A 289 -19.47 -19.83 -11.51
N GLY A 290 -18.71 -20.51 -10.64
CA GLY A 290 -18.64 -20.27 -9.20
C GLY A 290 -17.65 -19.16 -8.81
N GLY A 291 -17.19 -18.33 -9.77
CA GLY A 291 -16.10 -17.36 -9.59
C GLY A 291 -14.71 -17.89 -9.98
N GLY A 292 -14.62 -19.17 -10.33
CA GLY A 292 -13.38 -19.81 -10.71
C GLY A 292 -12.75 -19.33 -12.02
N LEU A 293 -13.56 -19.27 -13.09
CA LEU A 293 -13.14 -18.78 -14.40
C LEU A 293 -12.73 -17.29 -14.35
N MET A 294 -13.41 -16.50 -13.52
CA MET A 294 -13.04 -15.09 -13.28
C MET A 294 -11.64 -14.99 -12.67
N ARG A 295 -11.29 -15.88 -11.74
CA ARG A 295 -9.97 -15.86 -11.08
C ARG A 295 -8.84 -16.19 -12.04
N GLU A 296 -9.03 -17.25 -12.81
CA GLU A 296 -8.11 -17.66 -13.86
C GLU A 296 -7.93 -16.55 -14.88
N PHE A 297 -9.03 -16.01 -15.41
CA PHE A 297 -9.02 -14.91 -16.36
C PHE A 297 -8.25 -13.69 -15.84
N LEU A 298 -8.54 -13.21 -14.62
CA LEU A 298 -7.84 -12.05 -14.06
C LEU A 298 -6.36 -12.36 -13.81
N GLY A 299 -6.02 -13.57 -13.33
CA GLY A 299 -4.64 -14.00 -13.13
C GLY A 299 -3.84 -14.04 -14.43
N GLU A 300 -4.41 -14.61 -15.50
CA GLU A 300 -3.81 -14.64 -16.83
C GLU A 300 -3.71 -13.25 -17.45
N LEU A 301 -4.77 -12.46 -17.36
CA LEU A 301 -4.81 -11.08 -17.86
C LEU A 301 -3.70 -10.25 -17.23
N MET A 302 -3.53 -10.32 -15.90
CA MET A 302 -2.48 -9.57 -15.21
C MET A 302 -1.09 -10.06 -15.57
N ARG A 303 -0.89 -11.38 -15.72
CA ARG A 303 0.40 -11.92 -16.17
C ARG A 303 0.77 -11.39 -17.56
N THR A 304 -0.16 -11.41 -18.50
CA THR A 304 0.04 -10.92 -19.87
C THR A 304 0.19 -9.41 -19.92
N ALA A 305 -0.56 -8.67 -19.10
CA ALA A 305 -0.51 -7.20 -19.02
C ALA A 305 0.85 -6.69 -18.53
N PHE A 306 1.42 -7.37 -17.54
CA PHE A 306 2.66 -6.99 -16.88
C PHE A 306 3.91 -7.68 -17.47
N ASP A 307 3.74 -8.53 -18.50
CA ASP A 307 4.87 -9.12 -19.22
C ASP A 307 5.72 -8.01 -19.89
N PRO A 308 7.01 -7.88 -19.55
CA PRO A 308 7.90 -6.92 -20.20
C PRO A 308 7.98 -7.07 -21.72
N ASN A 309 7.75 -8.27 -22.26
CA ASN A 309 7.77 -8.52 -23.71
C ASN A 309 6.61 -7.82 -24.44
N ARG A 310 5.52 -7.51 -23.73
CA ARG A 310 4.40 -6.72 -24.28
C ARG A 310 4.76 -5.23 -24.41
N GLY A 311 5.83 -4.77 -23.77
CA GLY A 311 6.35 -3.40 -23.89
C GLY A 311 5.66 -2.35 -23.03
N LEU A 312 4.54 -2.67 -22.37
CA LEU A 312 3.90 -1.77 -21.39
C LEU A 312 4.74 -1.59 -20.13
N PHE A 313 5.35 -2.66 -19.61
CA PHE A 313 6.16 -2.58 -18.40
C PHE A 313 7.63 -2.89 -18.68
N ARG A 314 8.51 -2.38 -17.82
CA ARG A 314 9.94 -2.67 -17.81
C ARG A 314 10.37 -3.15 -16.44
N CYS A 315 11.51 -3.83 -16.40
CA CYS A 315 12.13 -4.30 -15.18
C CYS A 315 13.26 -3.38 -14.76
N THR A 316 13.36 -3.09 -13.46
CA THR A 316 14.59 -2.55 -12.86
C THR A 316 15.68 -3.64 -12.82
N HIS A 317 16.90 -3.28 -12.41
CA HIS A 317 17.99 -4.23 -12.20
C HIS A 317 17.61 -5.40 -11.27
N ASP A 318 16.76 -5.16 -10.27
CA ASP A 318 16.23 -6.17 -9.34
C ASP A 318 14.97 -6.89 -9.85
N ARG A 319 14.69 -6.83 -11.16
CA ARG A 319 13.52 -7.46 -11.81
C ARG A 319 12.17 -6.98 -11.25
N ARG A 320 12.10 -5.72 -10.79
CA ARG A 320 10.85 -5.10 -10.36
C ARG A 320 10.18 -4.34 -11.50
N LEU A 321 8.87 -4.50 -11.63
CA LEU A 321 8.07 -3.95 -12.72
C LEU A 321 7.69 -2.49 -12.49
N TYR A 322 7.79 -1.69 -13.55
CA TYR A 322 7.32 -0.31 -13.60
C TYR A 322 6.90 0.09 -15.03
N PRO A 323 6.05 1.12 -15.20
CA PRO A 323 5.62 1.57 -16.51
C PRO A 323 6.78 1.91 -17.44
N ASN A 324 6.71 1.48 -18.70
CA ASN A 324 7.72 1.80 -19.70
C ASN A 324 7.64 3.28 -20.13
N PRO A 325 8.67 4.11 -19.85
CA PRO A 325 8.67 5.52 -20.25
C PRO A 325 8.68 5.73 -21.77
N ALA A 326 9.16 4.74 -22.53
CA ALA A 326 9.29 4.80 -23.99
C ALA A 326 8.13 4.09 -24.73
N VAL A 327 7.07 3.69 -24.02
CA VAL A 327 5.93 2.96 -24.59
C VAL A 327 5.32 3.66 -25.80
N SER A 328 5.23 5.00 -25.79
CA SER A 328 4.64 5.81 -26.85
C SER A 328 5.43 5.80 -28.17
N GLN A 329 6.66 5.26 -28.14
CA GLN A 329 7.52 5.12 -29.31
C GLN A 329 7.40 3.74 -29.96
N LEU A 330 6.70 2.80 -29.33
CA LEU A 330 6.43 1.50 -29.91
C LEU A 330 5.35 1.63 -30.99
N PRO A 331 5.48 0.93 -32.14
CA PRO A 331 4.56 1.08 -33.27
C PRO A 331 3.09 0.85 -32.91
N ASP A 332 2.84 -0.10 -32.01
CA ASP A 332 1.49 -0.55 -31.63
C ASP A 332 0.88 0.25 -30.46
N TYR A 333 1.62 1.22 -29.92
CA TYR A 333 1.25 1.94 -28.70
C TYR A 333 1.41 3.45 -28.86
N GLY A 334 0.69 4.05 -29.83
CA GLY A 334 0.61 5.51 -29.91
C GLY A 334 0.16 6.14 -28.57
N PRO A 335 0.43 7.43 -28.29
CA PRO A 335 0.23 8.01 -26.96
C PRO A 335 -1.16 7.78 -26.34
N LEU A 336 -2.23 7.93 -27.14
CA LEU A 336 -3.60 7.69 -26.71
C LEU A 336 -3.89 6.20 -26.44
N GLN A 337 -3.32 5.31 -27.25
CA GLN A 337 -3.45 3.87 -27.08
C GLN A 337 -2.69 3.41 -25.83
N ALA A 338 -1.46 3.87 -25.62
CA ALA A 338 -0.70 3.60 -24.41
C ALA A 338 -1.47 4.03 -23.15
N ALA A 339 -2.02 5.25 -23.14
CA ALA A 339 -2.85 5.72 -22.02
C ALA A 339 -4.06 4.79 -21.79
N ARG A 340 -4.80 4.44 -22.85
CA ARG A 340 -5.93 3.49 -22.76
C ARG A 340 -5.52 2.14 -22.17
N GLN A 341 -4.34 1.62 -22.56
CA GLN A 341 -3.80 0.36 -22.05
C GLN A 341 -3.52 0.47 -20.55
N TYR A 342 -2.80 1.50 -20.10
CA TYR A 342 -2.51 1.67 -18.67
C TYR A 342 -3.76 1.88 -17.83
N THR A 343 -4.73 2.68 -18.31
CA THR A 343 -6.01 2.85 -17.63
C THR A 343 -6.72 1.51 -17.49
N PHE A 344 -6.78 0.72 -18.57
CA PHE A 344 -7.36 -0.62 -18.51
C PHE A 344 -6.63 -1.54 -17.51
N VAL A 345 -5.29 -1.60 -17.55
CA VAL A 345 -4.51 -2.42 -16.61
C VAL A 345 -4.74 -1.98 -15.16
N GLY A 346 -4.79 -0.66 -14.91
CA GLY A 346 -5.11 -0.09 -13.60
C GLY A 346 -6.49 -0.50 -13.09
N ARG A 347 -7.52 -0.45 -13.96
CA ARG A 347 -8.89 -0.90 -13.66
C ARG A 347 -8.94 -2.37 -13.29
N MET A 348 -8.22 -3.21 -14.04
CA MET A 348 -8.21 -4.65 -13.81
C MET A 348 -7.43 -5.03 -12.55
N LEU A 349 -6.34 -4.34 -12.22
CA LEU A 349 -5.66 -4.52 -10.94
C LEU A 349 -6.57 -4.09 -9.78
N ALA A 350 -7.29 -2.97 -9.91
CA ALA A 350 -8.27 -2.57 -8.91
C ALA A 350 -9.40 -3.58 -8.78
N LYS A 351 -9.85 -4.18 -9.89
CA LYS A 351 -10.85 -5.26 -9.87
C LYS A 351 -10.35 -6.47 -9.09
N ALA A 352 -9.10 -6.90 -9.31
CA ALA A 352 -8.52 -8.00 -8.55
C ALA A 352 -8.50 -7.71 -7.04
N LEU A 353 -8.03 -6.52 -6.65
CA LEU A 353 -8.03 -6.08 -5.24
C LEU A 353 -9.45 -5.97 -4.66
N TYR A 354 -10.41 -5.46 -5.43
CA TYR A 354 -11.82 -5.33 -5.03
C TYR A 354 -12.49 -6.70 -4.81
N GLU A 355 -12.08 -7.73 -5.55
CA GLU A 355 -12.52 -9.11 -5.35
C GLU A 355 -11.71 -9.90 -4.31
N GLY A 356 -10.73 -9.26 -3.64
CA GLY A 356 -9.87 -9.92 -2.66
C GLY A 356 -8.91 -10.94 -3.29
N MET A 357 -8.62 -10.80 -4.58
CA MET A 357 -7.71 -11.68 -5.31
C MET A 357 -6.27 -11.20 -5.25
N LEU A 358 -5.36 -12.12 -4.93
CA LEU A 358 -3.92 -11.88 -4.97
C LEU A 358 -3.36 -12.12 -6.37
N VAL A 359 -2.46 -11.25 -6.81
CA VAL A 359 -1.76 -11.33 -8.08
C VAL A 359 -0.25 -11.16 -7.83
N GLU A 360 0.55 -12.12 -8.30
CA GLU A 360 2.01 -12.14 -8.08
C GLU A 360 2.75 -11.14 -8.97
N LEU A 361 2.68 -9.86 -8.63
CA LEU A 361 3.32 -8.77 -9.38
C LEU A 361 4.46 -8.16 -8.56
N PRO A 362 5.74 -8.32 -8.96
CA PRO A 362 6.86 -7.71 -8.28
C PRO A 362 7.00 -6.23 -8.68
N LEU A 363 6.12 -5.35 -8.20
CA LEU A 363 6.15 -3.92 -8.55
C LEU A 363 7.34 -3.21 -7.90
N ALA A 364 7.88 -2.20 -8.60
CA ALA A 364 8.95 -1.37 -8.08
C ALA A 364 8.45 -0.45 -6.96
N HIS A 365 9.30 -0.22 -5.94
CA HIS A 365 8.91 0.55 -4.76
C HIS A 365 8.50 1.99 -5.10
N PHE A 366 9.25 2.70 -5.95
CA PHE A 366 8.84 4.03 -6.40
C PHE A 366 7.49 4.00 -7.13
N PHE A 367 7.20 2.98 -7.94
CA PHE A 367 5.93 2.91 -8.65
C PHE A 367 4.77 2.73 -7.66
N LEU A 368 4.90 1.86 -6.67
CA LEU A 368 3.94 1.73 -5.56
C LEU A 368 3.77 3.05 -4.79
N ALA A 369 4.88 3.75 -4.53
CA ALA A 369 4.84 5.07 -3.89
C ALA A 369 4.04 6.08 -4.71
N LYS A 370 4.11 6.05 -6.04
CA LYS A 370 3.27 6.88 -6.90
C LYS A 370 1.78 6.59 -6.73
N LEU A 371 1.39 5.34 -6.50
CA LEU A 371 -0.02 4.95 -6.36
C LEU A 371 -0.64 5.45 -5.05
N VAL A 372 0.13 5.41 -3.95
CA VAL A 372 -0.36 5.84 -2.62
C VAL A 372 -0.15 7.33 -2.34
N SER A 373 0.72 8.00 -3.12
CA SER A 373 1.04 9.41 -2.90
C SER A 373 -0.09 10.36 -3.31
N PRO A 374 -0.36 11.40 -2.50
CA PRO A 374 -1.41 12.38 -2.81
C PRO A 374 -1.11 13.17 -4.09
N GLY A 375 -2.15 13.79 -4.66
CA GLY A 375 -2.01 14.60 -5.87
C GLY A 375 -1.56 13.76 -7.07
N ARG A 376 -0.57 14.27 -7.82
CA ARG A 376 -0.04 13.63 -9.04
C ARG A 376 0.89 12.44 -8.77
N GLY A 377 1.20 12.15 -7.51
CA GLY A 377 2.17 11.11 -7.14
C GLY A 377 3.60 11.49 -7.50
N ASP A 378 3.93 12.77 -7.39
CA ASP A 378 5.30 13.25 -7.55
C ASP A 378 6.14 12.78 -6.35
N LEU A 379 7.31 12.24 -6.63
CA LEU A 379 8.21 11.65 -5.65
C LEU A 379 9.45 12.52 -5.46
N ASP A 380 10.05 12.38 -4.29
CA ASP A 380 11.34 13.00 -3.97
C ASP A 380 12.53 12.20 -4.53
N LEU A 381 13.72 12.80 -4.43
CA LEU A 381 14.99 12.21 -4.90
C LEU A 381 15.32 10.86 -4.24
N HIS A 382 14.85 10.59 -3.02
CA HIS A 382 15.20 9.35 -2.30
C HIS A 382 14.54 8.12 -2.91
N HIS A 383 13.44 8.28 -3.65
CA HIS A 383 12.79 7.19 -4.37
C HIS A 383 13.60 6.72 -5.59
N LEU A 384 14.55 7.53 -6.08
CA LEU A 384 15.41 7.19 -7.20
C LEU A 384 16.27 5.96 -6.93
N ALA A 385 16.59 5.69 -5.66
CA ALA A 385 17.31 4.48 -5.24
C ALA A 385 16.63 3.18 -5.71
N SER A 386 15.30 3.18 -5.86
CA SER A 386 14.54 2.01 -6.32
C SER A 386 14.32 1.94 -7.84
N LEU A 387 14.66 3.01 -8.57
CA LEU A 387 14.58 3.09 -10.03
C LEU A 387 15.99 2.94 -10.64
N GLU A 388 16.90 3.86 -10.28
CA GLU A 388 18.27 3.95 -10.78
C GLU A 388 19.27 4.15 -9.62
N PRO A 389 19.68 3.07 -8.90
CA PRO A 389 20.56 3.17 -7.74
C PRO A 389 21.92 3.81 -8.03
N LEU A 390 22.46 3.56 -9.23
CA LEU A 390 23.75 4.13 -9.64
C LEU A 390 23.65 5.65 -9.82
N VAL A 391 22.60 6.13 -10.51
CA VAL A 391 22.33 7.56 -10.66
C VAL A 391 22.11 8.19 -9.30
N TYR A 392 21.30 7.56 -8.43
CA TYR A 392 21.09 8.02 -7.07
C TYR A 392 22.40 8.19 -6.30
N ARG A 393 23.28 7.17 -6.31
CA ARG A 393 24.60 7.23 -5.65
C ARG A 393 25.47 8.36 -6.21
N ASN A 394 25.49 8.53 -7.54
CA ASN A 394 26.29 9.56 -8.19
C ASN A 394 25.78 10.99 -7.88
N LEU A 395 24.45 11.18 -7.83
CA LEU A 395 23.86 12.46 -7.41
C LEU A 395 24.18 12.78 -5.94
N LEU A 396 24.16 11.78 -5.06
CA LEU A 396 24.58 11.97 -3.67
C LEU A 396 26.07 12.32 -3.55
N PHE A 397 26.91 11.66 -4.34
CA PHE A 397 28.34 11.98 -4.42
C PHE A 397 28.57 13.43 -4.87
N LEU A 398 27.81 13.91 -5.87
CA LEU A 398 27.91 15.28 -6.38
C LEU A 398 27.63 16.34 -5.29
N LYS A 399 26.69 16.07 -4.38
CA LYS A 399 26.39 16.97 -3.25
C LYS A 399 27.59 17.17 -2.33
N GLY A 400 28.33 16.11 -2.05
CA GLY A 400 29.49 16.10 -1.15
C GLY A 400 30.84 16.29 -1.84
N TYR A 401 30.85 16.50 -3.17
CA TYR A 401 32.10 16.57 -3.94
C TYR A 401 32.99 17.72 -3.45
N PRO A 402 34.25 17.44 -3.03
CA PRO A 402 35.14 18.44 -2.46
C PRO A 402 35.91 19.25 -3.51
N GLY A 403 36.00 18.76 -4.75
CA GLY A 403 36.66 19.46 -5.87
C GLY A 403 35.78 20.49 -6.55
N ASP A 404 36.27 21.09 -7.63
CA ASP A 404 35.45 21.97 -8.46
C ASP A 404 34.46 21.14 -9.29
N VAL A 405 33.17 21.35 -9.03
CA VAL A 405 32.08 20.65 -9.72
C VAL A 405 32.08 20.94 -11.22
N ALA A 406 32.56 22.13 -11.64
CA ALA A 406 32.61 22.50 -13.05
C ALA A 406 33.58 21.62 -13.86
N GLU A 407 34.64 21.10 -13.23
CA GLU A 407 35.61 20.20 -13.86
C GLU A 407 35.00 18.84 -14.26
N LEU A 408 33.84 18.47 -13.69
CA LEU A 408 33.13 17.25 -14.05
C LEU A 408 32.46 17.33 -15.42
N GLY A 409 32.41 18.52 -16.05
CA GLY A 409 31.86 18.70 -17.39
C GLY A 409 30.36 18.39 -17.50
N LEU A 410 29.63 18.51 -16.39
CA LEU A 410 28.18 18.32 -16.35
C LEU A 410 27.47 19.59 -16.78
N ASP A 411 26.37 19.44 -17.52
CA ASP A 411 25.41 20.49 -17.85
C ASP A 411 24.00 20.05 -17.44
N PHE A 412 22.98 20.88 -17.68
CA PHE A 412 21.60 20.54 -17.36
C PHE A 412 20.93 19.74 -18.48
N THR A 413 21.59 18.67 -18.94
CA THR A 413 21.05 17.75 -19.94
C THR A 413 21.09 16.29 -19.47
N VAL A 414 20.31 15.45 -20.14
CA VAL A 414 20.29 14.00 -19.92
C VAL A 414 20.18 13.27 -21.25
N LEU A 415 21.01 12.23 -21.40
CA LEU A 415 20.97 11.36 -22.57
C LEU A 415 19.86 10.31 -22.39
N SER A 416 18.85 10.38 -23.24
CA SER A 416 17.75 9.41 -23.30
C SER A 416 18.04 8.44 -24.44
N SER A 417 18.41 7.19 -24.11
CA SER A 417 18.57 6.13 -25.11
C SER A 417 17.33 5.26 -25.13
N GLN A 418 16.59 5.29 -26.24
CA GLN A 418 15.35 4.56 -26.43
C GLN A 418 15.35 3.94 -27.83
N LEU A 419 15.13 2.63 -27.91
CA LEU A 419 15.04 1.87 -29.18
C LEU A 419 16.25 2.09 -30.14
N GLY A 420 17.45 2.29 -29.60
CA GLY A 420 18.67 2.53 -30.39
C GLY A 420 18.87 3.97 -30.85
N HIS A 421 17.92 4.87 -30.56
CA HIS A 421 18.06 6.31 -30.75
C HIS A 421 18.47 6.98 -29.44
N SER A 422 19.46 7.86 -29.49
CA SER A 422 19.91 8.65 -28.37
C SER A 422 19.52 10.11 -28.60
N THR A 423 18.62 10.63 -27.76
CA THR A 423 18.23 12.03 -27.75
C THR A 423 18.81 12.73 -26.53
N LEU A 424 19.26 13.96 -26.71
CA LEU A 424 19.68 14.82 -25.62
C LEU A 424 18.47 15.65 -25.17
N GLU A 425 18.06 15.49 -23.91
CA GLU A 425 16.93 16.19 -23.33
C GLU A 425 17.45 17.24 -22.33
N GLU A 426 16.99 18.49 -22.45
CA GLU A 426 17.35 19.54 -21.48
C GLU A 426 16.47 19.43 -20.22
N LEU A 427 17.09 19.49 -19.04
CA LEU A 427 16.39 19.46 -17.75
C LEU A 427 15.73 20.80 -17.40
N LYS A 428 16.21 21.89 -18.02
CA LYS A 428 15.64 23.24 -17.94
C LYS A 428 15.94 24.01 -19.22
N PRO A 429 15.21 25.09 -19.54
CA PRO A 429 15.42 25.86 -20.77
C PRO A 429 16.87 26.35 -20.92
N GLY A 430 17.51 26.01 -22.04
CA GLY A 430 18.91 26.37 -22.33
C GLY A 430 19.92 25.56 -21.51
N GLY A 431 19.50 24.41 -20.97
CA GLY A 431 20.28 23.59 -20.05
C GLY A 431 21.63 23.13 -20.60
N ALA A 432 21.74 22.92 -21.91
CA ALA A 432 23.00 22.52 -22.57
C ALA A 432 24.10 23.61 -22.49
N SER A 433 23.72 24.88 -22.29
CA SER A 433 24.67 25.98 -22.16
C SER A 433 25.01 26.33 -20.71
N ILE A 434 24.42 25.62 -19.74
CA ILE A 434 24.53 25.95 -18.32
C ILE A 434 25.38 24.87 -17.64
N PRO A 435 26.65 25.16 -17.28
CA PRO A 435 27.47 24.21 -16.55
C PRO A 435 26.95 24.00 -15.12
N VAL A 436 27.10 22.78 -14.62
CA VAL A 436 26.87 22.47 -13.21
C VAL A 436 28.08 22.94 -12.41
N THR A 437 27.82 23.69 -11.35
CA THR A 437 28.78 24.32 -10.46
C THR A 437 28.40 24.02 -9.00
N ALA A 438 29.27 24.36 -8.06
CA ALA A 438 28.97 24.20 -6.63
C ALA A 438 27.69 24.96 -6.19
N ALA A 439 27.37 26.08 -6.85
CA ALA A 439 26.20 26.91 -6.54
C ALA A 439 24.87 26.31 -7.02
N ASN A 440 24.87 25.59 -8.15
CA ASN A 440 23.65 25.06 -8.78
C ASN A 440 23.55 23.52 -8.76
N ARG A 441 24.52 22.80 -8.17
CA ARG A 441 24.50 21.32 -8.09
C ARG A 441 23.24 20.73 -7.46
N ILE A 442 22.68 21.39 -6.44
CA ILE A 442 21.46 20.92 -5.76
C ILE A 442 20.25 21.04 -6.71
N GLU A 443 20.18 22.11 -7.49
CA GLU A 443 19.16 22.29 -8.53
C GLU A 443 19.27 21.17 -9.58
N TYR A 444 20.48 20.88 -10.07
CA TYR A 444 20.73 19.80 -11.02
C TYR A 444 20.26 18.44 -10.48
N MET A 445 20.60 18.12 -9.23
CA MET A 445 20.17 16.87 -8.59
C MET A 445 18.64 16.74 -8.54
N HIS A 446 17.94 17.80 -8.12
CA HIS A 446 16.48 17.77 -8.05
C HIS A 446 15.82 17.69 -9.43
N LEU A 447 16.33 18.42 -10.43
CA LEU A 447 15.81 18.36 -11.79
C LEU A 447 16.05 17.00 -12.44
N MET A 448 17.22 16.39 -12.24
CA MET A 448 17.51 15.04 -12.72
C MET A 448 16.57 14.01 -12.08
N ALA A 449 16.37 14.08 -10.76
CA ALA A 449 15.47 13.17 -10.06
C ALA A 449 14.01 13.36 -10.49
N ASP A 450 13.51 14.60 -10.58
CA ASP A 450 12.17 14.90 -11.06
C ASP A 450 11.95 14.41 -12.49
N HIS A 451 12.94 14.61 -13.36
CA HIS A 451 12.88 14.16 -14.74
C HIS A 451 12.69 12.64 -14.84
N LEU A 452 13.51 11.87 -14.13
CA LEU A 452 13.46 10.40 -14.16
C LEU A 452 12.25 9.81 -13.43
N LEU A 453 11.94 10.29 -12.24
CA LEU A 453 10.86 9.74 -11.41
C LEU A 453 9.49 10.26 -11.84
N ASN A 454 9.37 11.53 -12.21
CA ASN A 454 8.08 12.19 -12.39
C ASN A 454 7.82 12.49 -13.86
N ALA A 455 8.67 13.26 -14.54
CA ALA A 455 8.40 13.74 -15.90
C ALA A 455 8.25 12.60 -16.93
N LYS A 456 9.23 11.68 -17.01
CA LYS A 456 9.23 10.58 -17.99
C LYS A 456 8.08 9.58 -17.80
N LEU A 457 7.60 9.42 -16.58
CA LEU A 457 6.61 8.40 -16.22
C LEU A 457 5.20 8.98 -16.03
N ARG A 458 5.04 10.31 -16.17
CA ARG A 458 3.84 11.04 -15.75
C ARG A 458 2.58 10.51 -16.44
N GLN A 459 2.61 10.42 -17.77
CA GLN A 459 1.42 10.05 -18.54
C GLN A 459 0.98 8.62 -18.22
N GLN A 460 1.92 7.69 -18.18
CA GLN A 460 1.66 6.27 -17.93
C GLN A 460 1.17 6.04 -16.49
N CYS A 461 1.81 6.67 -15.51
CA CYS A 461 1.42 6.54 -14.10
C CYS A 461 0.05 7.18 -13.84
N LEU A 462 -0.24 8.35 -14.41
CA LEU A 462 -1.56 8.99 -14.25
C LEU A 462 -2.66 8.17 -14.93
N ALA A 463 -2.43 7.66 -16.14
CA ALA A 463 -3.39 6.80 -16.82
C ALA A 463 -3.67 5.52 -16.03
N PHE A 464 -2.63 4.87 -15.50
CA PHE A 464 -2.77 3.69 -14.64
C PHE A 464 -3.54 4.01 -13.36
N ARG A 465 -3.16 5.09 -12.67
CA ARG A 465 -3.83 5.55 -11.46
C ARG A 465 -5.29 5.88 -11.69
N GLN A 466 -5.62 6.58 -12.78
CA GLN A 466 -6.99 6.89 -13.14
C GLN A 466 -7.84 5.61 -13.18
N GLY A 467 -7.34 4.57 -13.84
CA GLY A 467 -8.05 3.30 -13.91
C GLY A 467 -8.17 2.61 -12.54
N LEU A 468 -7.12 2.65 -11.73
CA LEU A 468 -7.12 2.09 -10.39
C LEU A 468 -8.15 2.79 -9.48
N GLU A 469 -8.21 4.12 -9.57
CA GLU A 469 -9.03 5.01 -8.73
C GLU A 469 -10.54 4.92 -9.07
N GLU A 470 -10.91 4.32 -10.20
CA GLU A 470 -12.33 4.09 -10.56
C GLU A 470 -13.04 3.11 -9.61
N LEU A 471 -12.35 2.06 -9.15
CA LEU A 471 -12.91 1.07 -8.21
C LEU A 471 -12.42 1.27 -6.78
N LEU A 472 -11.19 1.76 -6.62
CA LEU A 472 -10.55 1.94 -5.31
C LEU A 472 -10.27 3.43 -5.06
N PRO A 473 -11.13 4.12 -4.31
CA PRO A 473 -10.94 5.51 -3.98
C PRO A 473 -9.55 5.84 -3.40
N PRO A 474 -8.93 6.99 -3.74
CA PRO A 474 -7.57 7.32 -3.31
C PRO A 474 -7.35 7.35 -1.78
N HIS A 475 -8.37 7.64 -0.98
CA HIS A 475 -8.24 7.59 0.49
C HIS A 475 -8.17 6.17 1.05
N TRP A 476 -8.68 5.16 0.34
CA TRP A 476 -8.52 3.76 0.72
C TRP A 476 -7.08 3.30 0.52
N LEU A 477 -6.47 3.65 -0.62
CA LEU A 477 -5.07 3.31 -0.91
C LEU A 477 -4.09 4.03 0.03
N ARG A 478 -4.42 5.26 0.44
CA ARG A 478 -3.62 6.06 1.39
C ARG A 478 -3.58 5.50 2.81
N LEU A 479 -4.38 4.48 3.11
CA LEU A 479 -4.23 3.73 4.36
C LEU A 479 -2.88 3.02 4.42
N PHE A 480 -2.22 2.75 3.29
CA PHE A 480 -1.09 1.83 3.21
C PHE A 480 0.20 2.53 2.75
N ALA A 481 1.33 2.10 3.32
CA ALA A 481 2.64 2.43 2.80
C ALA A 481 2.94 1.62 1.51
N PRO A 482 3.94 2.02 0.70
CA PRO A 482 4.21 1.36 -0.57
C PRO A 482 4.48 -0.15 -0.45
N HIS A 483 5.22 -0.57 0.59
CA HIS A 483 5.51 -1.99 0.84
C HIS A 483 4.28 -2.77 1.33
N GLU A 484 3.35 -2.11 2.02
CA GLU A 484 2.08 -2.71 2.45
C GLU A 484 1.13 -2.90 1.27
N LEU A 485 1.08 -1.93 0.35
CA LEU A 485 0.33 -2.06 -0.89
C LEU A 485 0.84 -3.25 -1.72
N GLN A 486 2.16 -3.49 -1.76
CA GLN A 486 2.73 -4.67 -2.39
C GLN A 486 2.22 -5.99 -1.75
N VAL A 487 2.03 -6.00 -0.43
CA VAL A 487 1.47 -7.16 0.28
C VAL A 487 -0.03 -7.34 -0.02
N LEU A 488 -0.78 -6.25 -0.14
CA LEU A 488 -2.18 -6.32 -0.59
C LEU A 488 -2.33 -6.89 -2.00
N ILE A 489 -1.42 -6.49 -2.91
CA ILE A 489 -1.46 -6.96 -4.30
C ILE A 489 -1.03 -8.43 -4.39
N SER A 490 0.05 -8.83 -3.72
CA SER A 490 0.72 -10.11 -4.00
C SER A 490 0.73 -11.11 -2.85
N GLY A 491 0.16 -10.78 -1.69
CA GLY A 491 0.21 -11.61 -0.49
C GLY A 491 1.46 -11.41 0.36
N ALA A 492 1.46 -12.01 1.55
CA ALA A 492 2.50 -11.84 2.55
C ALA A 492 3.81 -12.54 2.16
N GLN A 493 4.94 -11.94 2.53
CA GLN A 493 6.26 -12.55 2.35
C GLN A 493 6.62 -13.52 3.47
N SER A 494 5.77 -13.67 4.49
CA SER A 494 5.97 -14.62 5.57
C SER A 494 6.00 -16.07 5.06
N PRO A 495 6.67 -16.97 5.80
CA PRO A 495 6.61 -18.40 5.54
C PRO A 495 5.18 -18.95 5.51
N VAL A 496 4.97 -20.06 4.81
CA VAL A 496 3.67 -20.76 4.85
C VAL A 496 3.51 -21.45 6.20
N ASP A 497 2.55 -20.98 7.01
CA ASP A 497 2.15 -21.61 8.26
C ASP A 497 1.28 -22.83 7.96
N LEU A 498 1.86 -24.02 8.10
CA LEU A 498 1.17 -25.28 7.85
C LEU A 498 0.08 -25.57 8.88
N GLU A 499 0.24 -25.10 10.10
CA GLU A 499 -0.75 -25.34 11.16
C GLU A 499 -1.98 -24.47 10.93
N ASP A 500 -1.78 -23.19 10.59
CA ASP A 500 -2.87 -22.30 10.18
C ASP A 500 -3.59 -22.82 8.92
N LEU A 501 -2.84 -23.31 7.92
CA LEU A 501 -3.41 -23.91 6.72
C LEU A 501 -4.26 -25.15 7.06
N ARG A 502 -3.74 -26.03 7.93
CA ARG A 502 -4.42 -27.25 8.36
C ARG A 502 -5.69 -26.98 9.13
N GLN A 503 -5.68 -26.01 10.04
CA GLN A 503 -6.84 -25.62 10.84
C GLN A 503 -8.00 -25.08 9.99
N HIS A 504 -7.69 -24.47 8.85
CA HIS A 504 -8.66 -23.88 7.93
C HIS A 504 -8.81 -24.66 6.62
N THR A 505 -8.49 -25.96 6.64
CA THR A 505 -8.69 -26.87 5.51
C THR A 505 -10.00 -27.66 5.66
N HIS A 506 -10.85 -27.61 4.64
CA HIS A 506 -12.02 -28.48 4.50
C HIS A 506 -11.67 -29.80 3.80
N TYR A 507 -12.44 -30.84 4.12
CA TYR A 507 -12.28 -32.16 3.53
C TYR A 507 -13.59 -32.62 2.89
N GLU A 508 -13.51 -33.15 1.67
CA GLU A 508 -14.65 -33.60 0.87
C GLU A 508 -14.39 -34.96 0.21
N GLY A 509 -15.43 -35.52 -0.43
CA GLY A 509 -15.30 -36.75 -1.20
C GLY A 509 -14.97 -37.99 -0.35
N GLY A 510 -15.38 -38.01 0.92
CA GLY A 510 -15.10 -39.11 1.85
C GLY A 510 -13.83 -38.92 2.69
N TYR A 511 -13.04 -37.88 2.43
CA TYR A 511 -11.95 -37.50 3.32
C TYR A 511 -12.44 -36.76 4.56
N THR A 512 -11.70 -36.98 5.64
CA THR A 512 -11.85 -36.31 6.94
C THR A 512 -10.44 -36.02 7.49
N ALA A 513 -10.34 -35.17 8.50
CA ALA A 513 -9.06 -34.87 9.16
C ALA A 513 -8.32 -36.13 9.70
N ASP A 514 -9.08 -37.19 10.01
CA ASP A 514 -8.55 -38.44 10.54
C ASP A 514 -8.22 -39.49 9.47
N HIS A 515 -8.55 -39.23 8.21
CA HIS A 515 -8.31 -40.16 7.12
C HIS A 515 -6.80 -40.46 6.96
N PRO A 516 -6.37 -41.73 6.78
CA PRO A 516 -4.94 -42.08 6.70
C PRO A 516 -4.16 -41.29 5.65
N VAL A 517 -4.75 -41.10 4.47
CA VAL A 517 -4.13 -40.32 3.37
C VAL A 517 -4.01 -38.84 3.72
N VAL A 518 -4.98 -38.27 4.44
CA VAL A 518 -4.93 -36.87 4.90
C VAL A 518 -3.84 -36.69 5.95
N ARG A 519 -3.72 -37.62 6.90
CA ARG A 519 -2.63 -37.60 7.89
C ARG A 519 -1.25 -37.75 7.23
N ALA A 520 -1.14 -38.64 6.25
CA ALA A 520 0.08 -38.80 5.46
C ALA A 520 0.40 -37.52 4.66
N PHE A 521 -0.60 -36.86 4.07
CA PHE A 521 -0.43 -35.59 3.36
C PHE A 521 0.19 -34.52 4.26
N TRP A 522 -0.38 -34.27 5.45
CA TRP A 522 0.17 -33.26 6.36
C TRP A 522 1.59 -33.61 6.82
N LYS A 523 1.87 -34.88 7.11
CA LYS A 523 3.21 -35.35 7.47
C LYS A 523 4.23 -35.16 6.34
N VAL A 524 3.82 -35.40 5.09
CA VAL A 524 4.66 -35.12 3.91
C VAL A 524 4.97 -33.62 3.82
N LEU A 525 3.99 -32.74 4.06
CA LEU A 525 4.19 -31.29 4.04
C LEU A 525 5.11 -30.78 5.15
N GLU A 526 5.09 -31.39 6.33
CA GLU A 526 6.05 -31.08 7.40
C GLU A 526 7.50 -31.27 6.92
N GLY A 527 7.73 -32.28 6.07
CA GLY A 527 9.02 -32.55 5.42
C GLY A 527 9.34 -31.70 4.20
N PHE A 528 8.43 -30.82 3.74
CA PHE A 528 8.70 -29.90 2.62
C PHE A 528 9.50 -28.69 3.08
N ASP A 529 10.40 -28.23 2.21
CA ASP A 529 11.02 -26.92 2.37
C ASP A 529 10.05 -25.77 2.04
N GLU A 530 10.42 -24.54 2.37
CA GLU A 530 9.56 -23.37 2.13
C GLU A 530 9.23 -23.18 0.64
N ARG A 531 10.14 -23.52 -0.28
CA ARG A 531 9.91 -23.43 -1.73
C ARG A 531 8.82 -24.41 -2.16
N GLN A 532 8.87 -25.65 -1.68
CA GLN A 532 7.90 -26.70 -1.96
C GLN A 532 6.52 -26.38 -1.37
N ARG A 533 6.47 -25.82 -0.16
CA ARG A 533 5.20 -25.34 0.46
C ARG A 533 4.56 -24.23 -0.38
N ARG A 534 5.36 -23.28 -0.87
CA ARG A 534 4.92 -22.22 -1.78
C ARG A 534 4.45 -22.75 -3.13
N LEU A 535 5.12 -23.77 -3.67
CA LEU A 535 4.70 -24.43 -4.91
C LEU A 535 3.37 -25.16 -4.73
N LEU A 536 3.15 -25.86 -3.61
CA LEU A 536 1.85 -26.43 -3.29
C LEU A 536 0.77 -25.35 -3.18
N LEU A 537 1.05 -24.27 -2.45
CA LEU A 537 0.07 -23.20 -2.31
C LEU A 537 -0.27 -22.59 -3.66
N LYS A 538 0.74 -22.38 -4.53
CA LYS A 538 0.53 -21.91 -5.91
C LYS A 538 -0.25 -22.91 -6.75
N PHE A 539 0.04 -24.20 -6.61
CA PHE A 539 -0.66 -25.27 -7.30
C PHE A 539 -2.15 -25.30 -6.96
N VAL A 540 -2.52 -25.04 -5.71
CA VAL A 540 -3.92 -25.09 -5.24
C VAL A 540 -4.63 -23.73 -5.29
N THR A 541 -3.92 -22.60 -5.21
CA THR A 541 -4.56 -21.27 -5.07
C THR A 541 -4.17 -20.29 -6.17
N SER A 542 -3.28 -20.68 -7.09
CA SER A 542 -2.61 -19.79 -8.05
C SER A 542 -1.72 -18.71 -7.43
N CYS A 543 -1.54 -18.69 -6.10
CA CYS A 543 -0.67 -17.79 -5.38
C CYS A 543 0.33 -18.56 -4.51
N SER A 544 1.61 -18.21 -4.56
CA SER A 544 2.68 -18.80 -3.74
C SER A 544 2.86 -18.09 -2.39
N ARG A 545 2.00 -17.13 -2.09
CA ARG A 545 2.07 -16.31 -0.87
C ARG A 545 0.81 -16.50 -0.03
N PRO A 546 0.95 -16.69 1.29
CA PRO A 546 -0.21 -16.82 2.15
C PRO A 546 -0.98 -15.49 2.24
N PRO A 547 -2.31 -15.54 2.51
CA PRO A 547 -3.07 -14.35 2.86
C PRO A 547 -2.50 -13.69 4.11
N LEU A 548 -2.51 -12.36 4.15
CA LEU A 548 -1.94 -11.60 5.28
C LEU A 548 -2.59 -11.94 6.62
N LEU A 549 -3.91 -12.18 6.62
CA LEU A 549 -4.70 -12.38 7.83
C LEU A 549 -4.87 -13.87 8.21
N GLY A 550 -4.11 -14.75 7.54
CA GLY A 550 -4.18 -16.20 7.71
C GLY A 550 -5.13 -16.89 6.72
N PHE A 551 -5.10 -18.22 6.70
CA PHE A 551 -5.83 -19.04 5.73
C PHE A 551 -7.36 -19.04 5.94
N LYS A 552 -7.84 -18.61 7.12
CA LYS A 552 -9.27 -18.40 7.37
C LYS A 552 -9.93 -17.39 6.41
N ASP A 553 -9.15 -16.42 5.93
CA ASP A 553 -9.62 -15.34 5.05
C ASP A 553 -9.38 -15.69 3.57
N LEU A 554 -8.95 -16.92 3.29
CA LEU A 554 -8.94 -17.47 1.93
C LEU A 554 -10.38 -17.81 1.54
N GLU A 555 -10.91 -17.09 0.57
CA GLU A 555 -12.23 -17.35 0.00
C GLU A 555 -12.04 -17.93 -1.41
N PRO A 556 -12.72 -19.02 -1.81
CA PRO A 556 -13.27 -20.04 -0.91
C PRO A 556 -12.13 -20.68 -0.09
N GLN A 557 -12.46 -21.34 1.01
CA GLN A 557 -11.45 -21.95 1.88
C GLN A 557 -10.71 -23.11 1.19
N PHE A 558 -9.49 -23.41 1.66
CA PHE A 558 -8.68 -24.50 1.13
C PHE A 558 -9.39 -25.83 1.35
N CYS A 559 -9.53 -26.65 0.31
CA CYS A 559 -10.28 -27.91 0.38
C CYS A 559 -9.45 -29.08 -0.18
N ILE A 560 -9.52 -30.24 0.47
CA ILE A 560 -8.94 -31.49 -0.01
C ILE A 560 -10.06 -32.50 -0.27
N GLN A 561 -10.19 -32.95 -1.50
CA GLN A 561 -11.20 -33.92 -1.93
C GLN A 561 -10.57 -35.21 -2.42
N SER A 562 -11.16 -36.37 -2.10
CA SER A 562 -10.71 -37.65 -2.66
C SER A 562 -10.89 -37.68 -4.17
N ALA A 563 -9.82 -38.05 -4.88
CA ALA A 563 -9.86 -38.33 -6.31
C ALA A 563 -10.04 -39.83 -6.62
N GLY A 564 -10.41 -40.64 -5.63
CA GLY A 564 -10.56 -42.09 -5.72
C GLY A 564 -9.23 -42.86 -5.65
N ALA A 565 -9.33 -44.19 -5.74
CA ALA A 565 -8.23 -45.12 -5.50
C ALA A 565 -7.51 -45.62 -6.77
N GLU A 566 -7.65 -44.92 -7.91
CA GLU A 566 -7.04 -45.35 -9.17
C GLU A 566 -5.50 -45.34 -9.10
N PRO A 567 -4.85 -46.51 -9.28
CA PRO A 567 -3.40 -46.61 -9.22
C PRO A 567 -2.78 -45.88 -10.42
N GLY A 568 -2.02 -44.82 -10.14
CA GLY A 568 -1.34 -44.03 -11.18
C GLY A 568 -1.81 -42.58 -11.27
N ARG A 569 -3.00 -42.25 -10.77
CA ARG A 569 -3.51 -40.87 -10.78
C ARG A 569 -2.56 -39.93 -10.02
N LEU A 570 -2.37 -38.72 -10.56
CA LEU A 570 -1.60 -37.65 -9.92
C LEU A 570 -2.54 -36.73 -9.15
N PRO A 571 -2.07 -36.04 -8.10
CA PRO A 571 -2.80 -34.94 -7.51
C PRO A 571 -3.09 -33.88 -8.58
N THR A 572 -4.35 -33.42 -8.64
CA THR A 572 -4.75 -32.29 -9.49
C THR A 572 -5.37 -31.20 -8.64
N ALA A 573 -5.49 -30.00 -9.16
CA ALA A 573 -6.07 -28.88 -8.45
C ALA A 573 -7.14 -28.19 -9.28
N SER A 574 -8.15 -27.64 -8.59
CA SER A 574 -9.07 -26.67 -9.15
C SER A 574 -8.86 -25.37 -8.38
N THR A 575 -7.91 -24.56 -8.85
CA THR A 575 -7.46 -23.35 -8.13
C THR A 575 -8.56 -22.33 -7.90
N CYS A 576 -9.53 -22.40 -8.80
CA CYS A 576 -10.75 -21.66 -8.86
C CYS A 576 -11.61 -21.83 -7.59
N MET A 577 -11.52 -23.01 -6.95
CA MET A 577 -12.17 -23.39 -5.69
C MET A 577 -11.18 -23.63 -4.54
N ASN A 578 -9.90 -23.28 -4.70
CA ASN A 578 -8.83 -23.63 -3.76
C ASN A 578 -8.84 -25.13 -3.37
N LEU A 579 -9.14 -25.99 -4.36
CA LEU A 579 -9.42 -27.41 -4.17
C LEU A 579 -8.26 -28.28 -4.65
N LEU A 580 -7.72 -29.11 -3.76
CA LEU A 580 -6.77 -30.17 -4.07
C LEU A 580 -7.53 -31.51 -4.22
N LYS A 581 -7.55 -32.06 -5.43
CA LYS A 581 -8.06 -33.41 -5.70
C LYS A 581 -6.93 -34.41 -5.45
N LEU A 582 -6.98 -35.09 -4.32
CA LEU A 582 -5.91 -35.97 -3.83
C LEU A 582 -6.32 -37.45 -3.97
N PRO A 583 -5.65 -38.26 -4.81
CA PRO A 583 -5.92 -39.70 -4.92
C PRO A 583 -5.61 -40.46 -3.62
N GLU A 584 -6.26 -41.60 -3.41
CA GLU A 584 -6.06 -42.43 -2.23
C GLU A 584 -4.73 -43.19 -2.32
N ILE A 585 -3.65 -42.52 -1.94
CA ILE A 585 -2.28 -43.07 -1.93
C ILE A 585 -1.88 -43.33 -0.48
N PRO A 586 -1.97 -44.58 0.01
CA PRO A 586 -1.68 -44.89 1.41
C PRO A 586 -0.18 -44.87 1.75
N ASP A 587 0.69 -45.06 0.76
CA ASP A 587 2.14 -45.04 0.95
C ASP A 587 2.68 -43.59 0.98
N GLU A 588 3.29 -43.21 2.09
CA GLU A 588 3.79 -41.84 2.34
C GLU A 588 4.89 -41.44 1.34
N SER A 589 5.77 -42.37 0.95
CA SER A 589 6.86 -42.08 0.01
C SER A 589 6.33 -41.82 -1.41
N MET A 590 5.39 -42.66 -1.85
CA MET A 590 4.71 -42.50 -3.13
C MET A 590 3.86 -41.23 -3.17
N LEU A 591 3.17 -40.92 -2.07
CA LEU A 591 2.40 -39.68 -1.94
C LEU A 591 3.31 -38.46 -2.09
N ARG A 592 4.47 -38.45 -1.41
CA ARG A 592 5.47 -37.39 -1.52
C ARG A 592 5.96 -37.20 -2.95
N ASP A 593 6.37 -38.27 -3.60
CA ASP A 593 6.93 -38.20 -4.95
C ASP A 593 5.90 -37.73 -5.98
N LYS A 594 4.65 -38.23 -5.89
CA LYS A 594 3.55 -37.79 -6.76
C LYS A 594 3.15 -36.33 -6.51
N LEU A 595 3.16 -35.88 -5.25
CA LEU A 595 2.84 -34.50 -4.92
C LEU A 595 3.93 -33.54 -5.41
N LEU A 596 5.20 -33.87 -5.20
CA LEU A 596 6.33 -33.08 -5.72
C LEU A 596 6.30 -33.02 -7.25
N TYR A 597 6.08 -34.16 -7.90
CA TYR A 597 5.93 -34.19 -9.36
C TYR A 597 4.81 -33.27 -9.84
N ALA A 598 3.62 -33.33 -9.22
CA ALA A 598 2.50 -32.48 -9.59
C ALA A 598 2.82 -30.99 -9.44
N ILE A 599 3.35 -30.56 -8.29
CA ILE A 599 3.59 -29.14 -8.01
C ILE A 599 4.82 -28.57 -8.75
N GLU A 600 5.80 -29.41 -9.13
CA GLU A 600 7.02 -28.98 -9.85
C GLU A 600 6.87 -29.06 -11.38
N SER A 601 5.92 -29.86 -11.90
CA SER A 601 5.71 -30.04 -13.33
C SER A 601 5.36 -28.75 -14.10
N GLY A 602 4.86 -27.72 -13.40
CA GLY A 602 4.48 -26.44 -14.00
C GLY A 602 3.30 -26.56 -14.98
N ALA A 603 2.68 -27.74 -15.09
CA ALA A 603 1.44 -27.93 -15.82
C ALA A 603 0.37 -27.10 -15.11
N GLY A 604 0.00 -25.98 -15.72
CA GLY A 604 -1.05 -25.10 -15.23
C GLY A 604 -2.44 -25.74 -15.35
N PHE A 605 -3.46 -24.91 -15.51
CA PHE A 605 -4.89 -25.23 -15.59
C PHE A 605 -5.30 -26.38 -16.54
N GLU A 606 -4.39 -26.89 -17.39
CA GLU A 606 -4.62 -27.91 -18.41
C GLU A 606 -4.91 -29.34 -17.87
N LEU A 607 -4.71 -29.60 -16.57
CA LEU A 607 -4.92 -30.92 -15.95
C LEU A 607 -6.19 -31.04 -15.08
N SER A 608 -7.08 -30.03 -15.13
CA SER A 608 -8.24 -29.86 -14.22
C SER A 608 -9.39 -30.84 -14.44
#